data_AF-A0AAD5B9G8-F1
#
_entry.id   AF-A0AAD5B9G8-F1
#
_cell.length_a   1.000
_cell.length_b   1.000
_cell.length_c   1.000
_cell.angle_alpha   90.00
_cell.angle_beta   90.00
_cell.angle_gamma   90.00
#
_symmetry.space_group_name_H-M   'P 1'
#
loop_
_entity.id
_entity.type
_entity.pdbx_description
1 polymer ?
#
loop_
_entity_poly.entity_id
_entity_poly.type
_entity_poly.pdbx_seq_one_letter_code
_entity_poly.pdbx_strand_id
1 'polypeptide(L)' 'FTAKQLERLAKKAEKDSKAEQSKVKKALQQKNVDCARVYAENAIRKKNEGVNWLRMASRVDAVASKVQTAVTMKG' A
#
# COMPACT_ATOMS: atom_id res chain seq x y z
N PHE A 1 -5.41 4.26 -16.60
CA PHE A 1 -6.56 3.72 -15.84
C PHE A 1 -6.12 2.82 -14.69
N THR A 2 -5.14 1.95 -14.93
CA THR A 2 -4.54 1.01 -13.95
C THR A 2 -3.75 1.69 -12.82
N ALA A 3 -2.92 2.70 -13.10
CA ALA A 3 -2.12 3.36 -12.05
C ALA A 3 -2.97 4.02 -10.95
N LYS A 4 -4.03 4.75 -11.31
CA LYS A 4 -4.98 5.33 -10.34
C LYS A 4 -5.65 4.29 -9.44
N GLN A 5 -5.92 3.08 -9.95
CA GLN A 5 -6.43 1.99 -9.12
C GLN A 5 -5.37 1.49 -8.12
N LEU A 6 -4.12 1.37 -8.56
CA LEU A 6 -3.00 0.97 -7.71
C LEU A 6 -2.71 2.00 -6.60
N GLU A 7 -2.78 3.29 -6.90
CA GLU A 7 -2.69 4.35 -5.89
C GLU A 7 -3.82 4.29 -4.87
N ARG A 8 -5.03 3.95 -5.31
CA ARG A 8 -6.19 3.78 -4.41
C ARG A 8 -6.01 2.58 -3.49
N LEU A 9 -5.47 1.47 -4.01
CA LEU A 9 -5.11 0.30 -3.22
C LEU A 9 -3.99 0.62 -2.22
N ALA A 10 -2.99 1.40 -2.62
CA ALA A 10 -1.94 1.87 -1.72
C ALA A 10 -2.51 2.70 -0.56
N LYS A 11 -3.37 3.69 -0.85
CA LYS A 11 -4.05 4.51 0.18
C LYS A 11 -4.92 3.66 1.10
N LYS A 12 -5.61 2.65 0.55
CA LYS A 12 -6.40 1.71 1.35
C LYS A 12 -5.50 0.89 2.30
N ALA A 13 -4.42 0.32 1.79
CA ALA A 13 -3.46 -0.44 2.60
C ALA A 13 -2.83 0.41 3.71
N GLU A 14 -2.56 1.70 3.43
CA GLU A 14 -2.06 2.63 4.44
C GLU A 14 -3.09 2.94 5.53
N LYS A 15 -4.37 3.10 5.16
CA LYS A 15 -5.47 3.27 6.11
C LYS A 15 -5.65 2.03 6.99
N ASP A 16 -5.60 0.85 6.37
CA ASP A 16 -5.71 -0.43 7.08
C ASP A 16 -4.53 -0.62 8.04
N SER A 17 -3.31 -0.25 7.63
CA SER A 17 -2.13 -0.26 8.51
C SER A 17 -2.31 0.65 9.74
N LYS A 18 -2.84 1.86 9.56
CA LYS A 18 -3.14 2.78 10.68
C LYS A 18 -4.23 2.23 11.62
N ALA A 19 -5.22 1.54 11.07
CA ALA A 19 -6.26 0.88 11.86
C ALA A 19 -5.66 -0.25 12.71
N GLU A 20 -4.79 -1.09 12.14
CA GLU A 20 -4.08 -2.14 12.89
C GLU A 20 -3.15 -1.56 13.95
N GLN A 21 -2.41 -0.48 13.68
CA GLN A 21 -1.60 0.21 14.70
C GLN A 21 -2.44 0.71 15.88
N SER A 22 -3.66 1.18 15.62
CA SER A 22 -4.59 1.58 16.68
C SER A 22 -5.06 0.39 17.52
N LYS A 23 -5.25 -0.78 16.89
CA LYS A 23 -5.56 -2.04 17.61
C LYS A 23 -4.37 -2.51 18.46
N VAL A 24 -3.13 -2.38 17.97
CA VAL A 24 -1.92 -2.66 18.76
C VAL A 24 -1.91 -1.83 20.05
N LYS A 25 -2.15 -0.51 19.94
CA LYS A 25 -2.19 0.38 21.11
C LYS A 25 -3.25 -0.06 22.13
N LYS A 26 -4.45 -0.42 21.66
CA LYS A 26 -5.52 -0.92 22.53
C LYS A 26 -5.16 -2.25 23.19
N ALA A 27 -4.60 -3.20 22.43
CA ALA A 27 -4.19 -4.51 22.95
C ALA A 27 -3.09 -4.39 24.00
N LEU A 28 -2.13 -3.47 23.81
CA LEU A 28 -1.08 -3.18 24.79
C LEU A 28 -1.66 -2.57 26.08
N GLN A 29 -2.63 -1.66 25.98
CA GLN A 29 -3.31 -1.10 27.16
C GLN A 29 -4.05 -2.17 27.96
N GLN A 30 -4.60 -3.17 27.28
CA GLN A 30 -5.28 -4.32 27.89
C GLN A 30 -4.30 -5.39 28.40
N LYS A 31 -2.97 -5.15 28.32
CA LYS A 31 -1.90 -6.11 28.64
C LYS A 31 -1.98 -7.43 27.85
N ASN A 32 -2.67 -7.43 26.71
CA ASN A 32 -2.75 -8.59 25.81
C ASN A 32 -1.62 -8.51 24.76
N VAL A 33 -0.44 -8.94 25.18
CA VAL A 33 0.80 -8.85 24.39
C VAL A 33 0.76 -9.75 23.15
N ASP A 34 0.15 -10.93 23.24
CA ASP A 34 0.07 -11.86 22.11
C ASP A 34 -0.81 -11.31 20.99
N CYS A 35 -2.00 -10.76 21.31
CA CYS A 35 -2.80 -10.07 20.31
C CYS A 35 -2.11 -8.81 19.77
N ALA A 36 -1.40 -8.07 20.61
CA ALA A 36 -0.64 -6.89 20.17
C ALA A 36 0.44 -7.28 19.15
N ARG A 37 1.12 -8.41 19.33
CA ARG A 37 2.12 -8.94 18.39
C ARG A 37 1.50 -9.28 17.04
N VAL A 38 0.36 -9.98 17.03
CA VAL A 38 -0.37 -10.32 15.80
C VAL A 38 -0.84 -9.06 15.06
N TYR A 39 -1.40 -8.07 15.76
CA TYR A 39 -1.80 -6.81 15.14
C TYR A 39 -0.60 -5.99 14.62
N ALA A 40 0.54 -6.06 15.30
CA ALA A 40 1.76 -5.38 14.84
C ALA A 40 2.32 -6.01 13.56
N GLU A 41 2.36 -7.33 13.48
CA GLU A 41 2.75 -8.05 12.25
C GLU A 41 1.81 -7.72 11.09
N ASN A 42 0.50 -7.67 11.34
CA ASN A 42 -0.48 -7.28 10.33
C ASN A 42 -0.29 -5.82 9.88
N ALA A 43 -0.02 -4.90 10.81
CA ALA A 43 0.24 -3.51 10.49
C ALA A 43 1.48 -3.35 9.58
N ILE A 44 2.56 -4.09 9.87
CA ILE A 44 3.80 -4.10 9.07
C ILE A 44 3.52 -4.68 7.67
N ARG A 45 2.81 -5.80 7.59
CA ARG A 45 2.44 -6.42 6.31
C ARG A 45 1.65 -5.46 5.43
N LYS A 46 0.62 -4.83 5.99
CA LYS A 46 -0.21 -3.83 5.28
C LYS A 46 0.57 -2.61 4.83
N LYS A 47 1.54 -2.15 5.63
CA LYS A 47 2.44 -1.06 5.25
C LYS A 47 3.30 -1.45 4.04
N ASN A 48 3.88 -2.65 4.05
CA ASN A 48 4.70 -3.15 2.95
C ASN A 48 3.88 -3.37 1.67
N GLU A 49 2.66 -3.88 1.79
CA GLU A 49 1.71 -3.95 0.68
C GLU A 49 1.48 -2.56 0.07
N GLY A 50 1.20 -1.54 0.89
CA GLY A 50 1.02 -0.16 0.42
C GLY A 50 2.21 0.38 -0.37
N VAL A 51 3.43 0.16 0.12
CA VAL A 51 4.66 0.56 -0.58
C VAL A 51 4.82 -0.19 -1.91
N ASN A 52 4.53 -1.49 -1.95
CA ASN A 52 4.58 -2.28 -3.18
C ASN A 52 3.54 -1.80 -4.22
N TRP A 53 2.33 -1.46 -3.79
CA TRP A 53 1.31 -0.89 -4.67
C TRP A 53 1.76 0.46 -5.27
N LEU A 54 2.37 1.34 -4.47
CA LEU A 54 2.94 2.60 -4.97
C LEU A 54 4.04 2.37 -6.00
N ARG A 55 5.00 1.48 -5.70
CA ARG A 55 6.07 1.12 -6.63
C ARG A 55 5.50 0.58 -7.94
N MET A 56 4.46 -0.26 -7.87
CA MET A 56 3.82 -0.79 -9.07
C MET A 56 3.07 0.29 -9.85
N ALA A 57 2.39 1.22 -9.18
CA ALA A 57 1.75 2.37 -9.81
C ALA A 57 2.77 3.20 -10.61
N SER A 58 3.89 3.57 -9.98
CA SER A 58 4.97 4.33 -10.64
C SER A 58 5.55 3.60 -11.85
N ARG A 59 5.72 2.27 -11.77
CA ARG A 59 6.19 1.45 -12.90
C ARG A 59 5.18 1.45 -14.05
N VAL A 60 3.89 1.32 -13.75
CA VAL A 60 2.82 1.34 -14.76
C VAL A 60 2.75 2.70 -15.45
N ASP A 61 2.83 3.81 -14.72
CA ASP A 61 2.85 5.15 -15.31
C ASP A 61 4.08 5.39 -16.19
N ALA A 62 5.26 4.93 -15.75
CA ALA A 62 6.48 5.03 -16.55
C ALA A 62 6.38 4.24 -17.87
N VAL A 63 5.78 3.04 -17.84
CA VAL A 63 5.56 2.25 -19.06
C VAL A 63 4.51 2.92 -19.94
N ALA A 64 3.41 3.43 -19.38
CA ALA A 64 2.37 4.11 -20.14
C ALA A 64 2.93 5.35 -20.86
N SER A 65 3.77 6.14 -20.20
CA SER A 65 4.45 7.31 -20.79
C SER A 65 5.37 6.90 -21.94
N LYS A 66 6.20 5.87 -21.77
CA LYS A 66 7.08 5.35 -22.83
C LYS A 66 6.30 4.83 -24.05
N VAL A 67 5.21 4.11 -23.82
CA VAL A 67 4.34 3.61 -24.90
C VAL A 67 3.69 4.78 -25.64
N GLN A 68 3.19 5.79 -24.92
CA GLN A 68 2.60 6.98 -25.53
C GLN A 68 3.61 7.70 -26.43
N THR A 69 4.83 7.94 -25.96
CA THR A 69 5.90 8.55 -26.76
C THR A 69 6.21 7.71 -28.00
N ALA A 70 6.34 6.39 -27.86
CA ALA A 70 6.64 5.51 -28.99
C ALA A 70 5.52 5.46 -30.06
N VAL A 71 4.26 5.60 -29.64
CA VAL A 71 3.11 5.67 -30.56
C VAL A 71 3.08 7.01 -31.26
N THR A 72 3.30 8.12 -30.55
CA THR A 72 3.35 9.46 -31.15
C THR A 72 4.53 9.63 -32.11
N MET A 73 5.66 8.96 -31.88
CA MET A 73 6.84 9.01 -32.78
C MET A 73 6.73 8.12 -34.02
N LYS A 74 5.74 7.22 -34.09
CA LYS A 74 5.47 6.37 -35.26
C LYS A 74 4.30 6.85 -36.12
N GLY A 75 3.60 7.89 -35.68
CA GLY A 75 2.50 8.55 -36.40
C GLY A 75 2.96 9.79 -37.15
#